data_AF-A0A9P6BVK6-F1
#
_entry.id   AF-A0A9P6BVK6-F1
#
_cell.length_a   1.000
_cell.length_b   1.000
_cell.length_c   1.000
_cell.angle_alpha   90.00
_cell.angle_beta   90.00
_cell.angle_gamma   90.00
#
_symmetry.space_group_name_H-M   'P 1'
#
loop_
_entity.id
_entity.type
_entity.pdbx_description
1 polymer ?
#
loop_
_entity_poly.entity_id
_entity_poly.type
_entity_poly.pdbx_seq_one_letter_code
_entity_poly.pdbx_strand_id
1 'polypeptide(L)'
;MSSWYACRHPAICCPICAGPHHRDLHHSMSGCCEGNPKASPPIPPTPVDMACPHVCSCINCGTQHAVDDRHCPYWCHCFNHDWIKL
;
A
#
# COMPACT_ATOMS: atom_id res chain seq x y z
N MET A 1 -15.57 -13.74 29.67
CA MET A 1 -15.80 -13.51 28.23
C MET A 1 -14.46 -13.19 27.60
N SER A 2 -13.83 -14.17 26.96
CA SER A 2 -12.54 -13.97 26.31
C SER A 2 -12.74 -13.10 25.07
N SER A 3 -12.22 -11.88 25.10
CA SER A 3 -12.15 -11.02 23.92
C SER A 3 -11.07 -11.59 23.00
N TRP A 4 -11.48 -12.40 22.01
CA TRP A 4 -10.59 -12.72 20.90
C TRP A 4 -10.27 -11.40 20.20
N TYR A 5 -9.02 -10.96 20.30
CA TYR A 5 -8.53 -9.82 19.52
C TYR A 5 -8.75 -10.15 18.04
N ALA A 6 -9.75 -9.52 17.43
CA ALA A 6 -9.90 -9.56 15.98
C ALA A 6 -8.60 -9.03 15.38
N CYS A 7 -8.02 -9.78 14.43
CA CYS A 7 -6.84 -9.34 13.72
C CYS A 7 -7.15 -7.99 13.07
N ARG A 8 -6.43 -6.94 13.49
CA ARG A 8 -6.60 -5.58 12.93
C ARG A 8 -5.95 -5.44 11.56
N HIS A 9 -5.22 -6.45 11.10
CA HIS A 9 -4.60 -6.41 9.79
C HIS A 9 -5.68 -6.53 8.71
N PRO A 10 -5.69 -5.61 7.73
CA PRO A 10 -6.68 -5.66 6.66
C PRO A 10 -6.56 -6.99 5.91
N ALA A 11 -7.70 -7.64 5.66
CA ALA A 11 -7.74 -8.91 4.92
C ALA A 11 -7.28 -8.75 3.46
N ILE A 12 -7.37 -7.52 2.92
CA ILE A 12 -6.97 -7.16 1.56
C ILE A 12 -6.16 -5.86 1.66
N CYS A 13 -4.94 -5.87 1.14
CA CYS A 13 -4.04 -4.73 1.11
C CYS A 13 -3.38 -4.64 -0.27
N CYS A 14 -3.50 -3.48 -0.92
CA CYS A 14 -2.85 -3.24 -2.20
C CYS A 14 -1.34 -3.06 -1.96
N PRO A 15 -0.46 -3.83 -2.60
CA PRO A 15 0.97 -3.75 -2.35
C PRO A 15 1.60 -2.44 -2.85
N ILE A 16 0.89 -1.68 -3.70
CA ILE A 16 1.37 -0.43 -4.29
C ILE A 16 1.05 0.75 -3.36
N CYS A 17 -0.19 0.88 -2.90
CA CYS A 17 -0.63 2.05 -2.11
C CYS A 17 -1.15 1.73 -0.71
N ALA A 18 -1.05 0.47 -0.26
CA ALA A 18 -1.58 -0.03 1.02
C ALA A 18 -3.09 0.19 1.24
N GLY A 19 -3.84 0.51 0.17
CA GLY A 19 -5.29 0.68 0.22
C GLY A 19 -6.05 -0.64 0.31
N PRO A 20 -7.34 -0.61 0.69
CA PRO A 20 -8.17 -1.81 0.88
C PRO A 20 -8.71 -2.37 -0.45
N HIS A 21 -7.81 -2.77 -1.36
CA HIS A 21 -8.15 -3.37 -2.66
C HIS A 21 -7.01 -4.27 -3.15
N HIS A 22 -7.29 -5.15 -4.12
CA HIS A 22 -6.26 -5.97 -4.75
C HIS A 22 -5.43 -5.20 -5.79
N ARG A 23 -4.24 -5.71 -6.12
CA ARG A 23 -3.29 -5.08 -7.06
C ARG A 23 -3.92 -4.82 -8.45
N ASP A 24 -4.72 -5.76 -8.95
CA ASP A 24 -5.42 -5.69 -10.24
C ASP A 24 -6.47 -4.58 -10.28
N LEU A 25 -7.05 -4.20 -9.14
CA LEU A 25 -8.00 -3.09 -9.01
C LEU A 25 -7.32 -1.75 -8.71
N HIS A 26 -5.98 -1.70 -8.66
CA HIS A 26 -5.27 -0.50 -8.23
C HIS A 26 -5.58 0.73 -9.09
N HIS A 27 -5.56 0.60 -10.41
CA HIS A 27 -5.81 1.73 -11.31
C HIS A 27 -7.24 2.25 -11.24
N SER A 28 -8.23 1.38 -10.94
CA SER A 28 -9.64 1.78 -10.87
C SER A 28 -10.07 2.26 -9.48
N MET A 29 -9.39 1.83 -8.42
CA MET A 29 -9.81 2.08 -7.03
C MET A 29 -8.89 3.05 -6.28
N SER A 30 -7.69 3.36 -6.80
CA SER A 30 -6.76 4.26 -6.12
C SER A 30 -6.89 5.70 -6.63
N GLY A 31 -7.11 6.62 -5.69
CA GLY A 31 -7.14 8.05 -6.00
C GLY A 31 -5.82 8.58 -6.58
N CYS A 32 -4.70 7.89 -6.36
CA CYS A 32 -3.43 8.26 -6.99
C CYS A 32 -3.39 7.96 -8.50
N CYS A 33 -4.18 6.99 -9.00
CA CYS A 33 -4.31 6.69 -10.42
C CYS A 33 -5.55 7.31 -11.08
N GLU A 34 -6.59 7.65 -10.31
CA GLU A 34 -7.87 8.17 -10.82
C GLU A 34 -7.74 9.52 -11.54
N GLY A 35 -6.68 10.28 -11.22
CA GLY A 35 -6.50 11.65 -11.68
C GLY A 35 -7.40 12.62 -10.90
N ASN A 36 -7.42 13.87 -11.34
CA ASN A 36 -8.25 14.91 -10.73
C ASN A 36 -8.72 15.92 -11.80
N PRO A 37 -9.93 15.77 -12.35
CA PRO A 37 -10.47 16.69 -13.35
C PRO A 37 -10.78 18.08 -12.77
N LYS A 38 -10.86 18.20 -11.44
CA LYS A 38 -11.10 19.48 -10.75
C LYS A 38 -9.81 20.24 -10.42
N ALA A 39 -8.63 19.65 -10.65
CA ALA A 39 -7.36 20.33 -10.47
C ALA A 39 -7.15 21.44 -11.53
N SER A 40 -6.26 22.38 -11.24
CA SER A 40 -5.86 23.43 -12.19
C SER A 40 -4.33 23.46 -12.32
N PRO A 41 -3.75 22.90 -13.40
CA PRO A 41 -4.43 22.24 -14.53
C PRO A 41 -5.07 20.88 -14.17
N PRO A 42 -6.05 20.39 -14.95
CA PRO A 42 -6.63 19.07 -14.73
C PRO A 42 -5.56 17.97 -14.78
N ILE A 43 -5.63 17.03 -13.85
CA ILE A 43 -4.72 15.88 -13.82
C ILE A 43 -5.46 14.70 -14.47
N PRO A 44 -4.99 14.16 -15.61
CA PRO A 44 -5.61 12.99 -16.23
C PRO A 44 -5.41 11.74 -15.36
N PRO A 45 -6.29 10.74 -15.46
CA PRO A 45 -6.05 9.42 -14.90
C PRO A 45 -4.78 8.80 -15.47
N THR A 46 -4.11 7.97 -14.66
CA THR A 46 -2.93 7.22 -15.09
C THR A 46 -3.37 6.07 -16.02
N PRO A 47 -2.85 5.98 -17.25
CA PRO A 47 -3.14 4.88 -18.16
C PRO A 47 -2.85 3.51 -17.52
N VAL A 48 -3.62 2.48 -17.87
CA VAL A 48 -3.50 1.12 -17.28
C VAL A 48 -2.14 0.47 -17.55
N ASP A 49 -1.48 0.86 -18.63
CA ASP A 49 -0.16 0.40 -19.05
C ASP A 49 1.00 1.22 -18.45
N MET A 50 0.71 2.32 -17.75
CA MET A 50 1.70 3.17 -17.09
C MET A 50 1.86 2.80 -15.62
N ALA A 51 3.07 2.93 -15.09
CA ALA A 51 3.30 2.77 -13.66
C ALA A 51 2.52 3.82 -12.86
N CYS A 52 2.00 3.42 -11.71
CA CYS A 52 1.37 4.35 -10.78
C CYS A 52 2.35 5.48 -10.40
N PRO A 53 1.94 6.76 -10.47
CA PRO A 53 2.80 7.89 -10.09
C PRO A 53 3.03 7.96 -8.57
N HIS A 54 2.35 7.12 -7.79
CA HIS A 54 2.53 7.02 -6.35
C HIS A 54 3.96 6.59 -5.99
N VAL A 55 4.62 7.43 -5.21
CA VAL A 55 5.84 7.03 -4.50
C VAL A 55 5.45 6.02 -3.42
N CYS A 56 5.59 4.75 -3.74
CA CYS A 56 5.27 3.65 -2.85
C CYS A 56 6.17 3.70 -1.61
N SER A 57 5.58 3.79 -0.42
CA SER A 57 6.28 3.54 0.83
C SER A 57 5.72 2.28 1.48
N CYS A 58 6.60 1.36 1.84
CA CYS A 58 6.20 0.12 2.46
C CYS A 58 5.67 0.41 3.87
N ILE A 59 4.42 0.07 4.15
CA ILE A 59 3.84 0.25 5.50
C ILE A 59 4.56 -0.55 6.59
N ASN A 60 5.35 -1.57 6.21
CA ASN A 60 6.05 -2.43 7.15
C ASN A 60 7.42 -1.89 7.57
N CYS A 61 8.10 -1.08 6.74
CA CYS A 61 9.45 -0.57 7.05
C CYS A 61 9.70 0.90 6.65
N GLY A 62 8.71 1.57 6.06
CA GLY A 62 8.78 2.97 5.63
C GLY A 62 9.59 3.25 4.36
N THR A 63 10.33 2.27 3.82
CA THR A 63 11.20 2.48 2.65
C THR A 63 10.48 2.30 1.31
N GLN A 64 11.13 2.72 0.21
CA GLN A 64 10.51 2.80 -1.11
C GLN A 64 10.49 1.45 -1.85
N HIS A 65 9.51 0.61 -1.54
CA HIS A 65 9.22 -0.62 -2.27
C HIS A 65 7.77 -1.07 -2.04
N ALA A 66 7.31 -2.08 -2.81
CA ALA A 66 5.98 -2.65 -2.65
C ALA A 66 5.84 -3.44 -1.34
N VAL A 67 4.66 -3.43 -0.72
CA VAL A 67 4.43 -4.09 0.59
C VAL A 67 4.68 -5.61 0.54
N ASP A 68 4.48 -6.23 -0.62
CA ASP A 68 4.66 -7.67 -0.85
C ASP A 68 6.09 -8.05 -1.29
N ASP A 69 7.04 -7.09 -1.33
CA ASP A 69 8.43 -7.38 -1.64
C ASP A 69 9.07 -8.23 -0.53
N ARG A 70 9.52 -9.44 -0.90
CA ARG A 70 10.14 -10.41 0.03
C ARG A 70 11.52 -9.97 0.51
N HIS A 71 12.15 -8.98 -0.13
CA HIS A 71 13.40 -8.39 0.34
C HIS A 71 13.20 -7.34 1.43
N CYS A 72 11.95 -7.01 1.77
CA CYS A 72 11.66 -6.10 2.87
C CYS A 72 12.28 -6.63 4.17
N PRO A 73 13.06 -5.83 4.92
CA PRO A 73 13.66 -6.26 6.18
C PRO A 73 12.62 -6.66 7.23
N TYR A 74 11.37 -6.18 7.09
CA TYR A 74 10.24 -6.64 7.89
C TYR A 74 10.10 -8.16 7.89
N TRP A 75 10.27 -8.84 6.75
CA TRP A 75 10.08 -10.29 6.70
C TRP A 75 11.12 -11.06 7.52
N CYS A 76 12.32 -10.50 7.69
CA CYS A 76 13.35 -11.07 8.55
C CYS A 76 13.13 -10.74 10.04
N HIS A 77 12.37 -9.69 10.35
CA HIS A 77 12.23 -9.13 11.68
C HIS A 77 10.79 -9.04 12.20
N CYS A 78 9.81 -9.64 11.51
CA CYS A 78 8.38 -9.53 11.84
C CYS A 78 8.02 -10.13 13.21
N PHE A 79 8.91 -10.93 13.80
CA PHE A 79 8.79 -11.47 15.16
C PHE A 79 9.77 -10.81 16.16
N ASN A 80 10.63 -9.88 15.70
CA ASN A 80 11.55 -9.15 16.55
C ASN A 80 10.91 -7.83 17.02
N HIS A 81 10.34 -7.87 18.22
CA HIS A 81 9.61 -6.73 18.79
C HIS A 81 10.48 -5.48 19.02
N ASP A 82 11.79 -5.64 19.24
CA ASP A 82 12.68 -4.50 19.44
C ASP A 82 12.94 -3.76 18.12
N TRP A 83 12.85 -4.46 16.99
CA TRP A 83 13.01 -3.87 15.66
C TRP A 83 11.75 -3.15 15.16
N ILE A 84 10.56 -3.66 15.50
CA ILE A 84 9.26 -3.13 15.06
C ILE A 84 8.92 -1.76 15.70
N LYS A 85 9.63 -1.36 16.77
CA LYS A 85 9.37 -0.13 17.53
C LYS A 85 10.10 1.12 17.02
N LEU A 86 10.98 0.98 16.04
CA LEU A 86 11.78 2.08 15.46
C LEU A 86 11.04 2.73 14.29
#